data_AF-A0A559QS39-F1
#
_entry.id   AF-A0A559QS39-F1
#
_cell.length_a   1.000
_cell.length_b   1.000
_cell.length_c   1.000
_cell.angle_alpha   90.00
_cell.angle_beta   90.00
_cell.angle_gamma   90.00
#
_symmetry.space_group_name_H-M   'P 1'
#
loop_
_entity.id
_entity.type
_entity.pdbx_description
1 polymer ?
#
loop_
_entity_poly.entity_id
_entity_poly.type
_entity_poly.pdbx_seq_one_letter_code
_entity_poly.pdbx_strand_id
1 'polypeptide(L)'
;MVTNEKGEAFSGIGDSDLRFNISKLIPVINGEPARWQNYIVGARSGGMAASQERNRSGSLWEPFTNNENGTYSYAFATDLAAADCPDPCTDHEGKPMDLSYQATYTHRISIQQGNSDLPLVNFVYDYVPDGSDVSMMREITKTENCNACHDRIAVHGTRFETKLCVTCHNPGTWNGDDEYTADLGPMVHAIHSGANLPSVKAGGSIVIRGHDFSDVVYPQDIRNCTKCHDGDDADTPQGHAWQTPSMMACGSCHDDIDFSKDGAVETGGHSGGVVTDNSECTTCHAPDRIAGSVPNSHLIPDKVARAYFQYNILEICGTPADQDPVCAPGSSPTMKFSVTDPSGAETHAYGNAYNIRSDSPDPEFSTGAASFNVLIAWTTKDYTNEGGSGSRPSRADSINLRTAAGVTDNTDGTFTVDGAASGVVVPAAATGSGAIALEGHPIHLDKDGAYTVRVPVNSEVDYFAITDTEPMPRRQVVDVPTKCDRCHDVLNLHGSNRNNNGQL
;
A
#
# COMPACT_ATOMS: atom_id res chain seq x y z
N MET A 1 2.23 -6.45 -34.68
CA MET A 1 1.41 -7.63 -35.00
C MET A 1 0.39 -7.80 -33.89
N VAL A 2 -0.85 -8.14 -34.23
CA VAL A 2 -1.92 -8.42 -33.27
C VAL A 2 -2.35 -9.86 -33.46
N THR A 3 -2.47 -10.58 -32.35
CA THR A 3 -2.90 -11.97 -32.32
C THR A 3 -4.05 -12.16 -31.35
N ASN A 4 -4.85 -13.20 -31.57
CA ASN A 4 -5.81 -13.67 -30.59
C ASN A 4 -5.12 -14.48 -29.47
N GLU A 5 -5.90 -15.03 -28.55
CA GLU A 5 -5.43 -15.84 -27.42
C GLU A 5 -4.72 -17.15 -27.82
N LYS A 6 -4.86 -17.57 -29.09
CA LYS A 6 -4.19 -18.75 -29.66
C LYS A 6 -2.92 -18.41 -30.42
N GLY A 7 -2.54 -17.13 -30.48
CA GLY A 7 -1.41 -16.65 -31.26
C GLY A 7 -1.69 -16.56 -32.77
N GLU A 8 -2.94 -16.69 -33.19
CA GLU A 8 -3.33 -16.55 -34.60
C GLU A 8 -3.46 -15.07 -34.96
N ALA A 9 -3.04 -14.71 -36.17
CA ALA A 9 -3.12 -13.34 -36.68
C ALA A 9 -4.57 -12.80 -36.63
N PHE A 10 -4.75 -11.62 -36.03
CA PHE A 10 -6.06 -10.99 -35.89
C PHE A 10 -6.16 -9.72 -36.74
N SER A 11 -7.00 -9.76 -37.78
CA SER A 11 -7.24 -8.66 -38.73
C SER A 11 -8.55 -7.89 -38.45
N GLY A 12 -9.19 -8.10 -37.30
CA GLY A 12 -10.50 -7.52 -36.99
C GLY A 12 -10.49 -6.11 -36.38
N ILE A 13 -9.33 -5.45 -36.28
CA ILE A 13 -9.24 -4.10 -35.71
C ILE A 13 -9.59 -3.05 -36.77
N GLY A 14 -10.58 -2.23 -36.48
CA GLY A 14 -10.95 -1.07 -37.30
C GLY A 14 -10.11 0.17 -36.99
N ASP A 15 -10.16 1.14 -37.90
CA ASP A 15 -9.50 2.44 -37.76
C ASP A 15 -10.06 3.27 -36.59
N SER A 16 -11.36 3.14 -36.29
CA SER A 16 -12.02 3.78 -35.13
C SER A 16 -11.63 3.18 -33.78
N ASP A 17 -11.03 1.99 -33.79
CA ASP A 17 -10.81 1.21 -32.56
C ASP A 17 -9.54 1.65 -31.84
N LEU A 18 -8.60 2.29 -32.55
CA LEU A 18 -7.29 2.62 -32.04
C LEU A 18 -7.12 4.10 -31.73
N ARG A 19 -6.32 4.37 -30.70
CA ARG A 19 -5.79 5.70 -30.41
C ARG A 19 -4.28 5.60 -30.19
N PHE A 20 -3.52 6.55 -30.72
CA PHE A 20 -2.07 6.55 -30.68
C PHE A 20 -1.54 7.75 -29.91
N ASN A 21 -0.52 7.52 -29.09
CA ASN A 21 0.21 8.56 -28.36
C ASN A 21 1.70 8.42 -28.64
N ILE A 22 2.40 9.55 -28.61
CA ILE A 22 3.85 9.60 -28.69
C ILE A 22 4.40 10.63 -27.72
N SER A 23 5.40 10.23 -26.94
CA SER A 23 6.02 11.06 -25.91
C SER A 23 7.53 10.85 -25.85
N LYS A 24 8.28 11.85 -25.41
CA LYS A 24 9.71 11.72 -25.07
C LYS A 24 9.91 11.67 -23.56
N LEU A 25 10.96 11.00 -23.10
CA LEU A 25 11.42 11.03 -21.71
C LEU A 25 12.48 12.13 -21.56
N ILE A 26 12.13 13.19 -20.85
CA ILE A 26 13.07 14.25 -20.48
C ILE A 26 13.87 13.76 -19.26
N PRO A 27 15.21 13.85 -19.27
CA PRO A 27 16.04 13.42 -18.14
C PRO A 27 15.86 14.30 -16.90
N VAL A 28 16.48 13.88 -15.81
CA VAL A 28 16.65 14.72 -14.62
C VAL A 28 17.44 15.98 -14.98
N ILE A 29 16.90 17.15 -14.66
CA ILE A 29 17.52 18.46 -14.93
C ILE A 29 17.31 19.33 -13.69
N ASN A 30 18.40 19.82 -13.07
CA ASN A 30 18.34 20.70 -11.89
C ASN A 30 17.49 20.12 -10.73
N GLY A 31 17.65 18.84 -10.42
CA GLY A 31 16.89 18.15 -9.37
C GLY A 31 15.46 17.74 -9.76
N GLU A 32 14.93 18.24 -10.89
CA GLU A 32 13.65 17.79 -11.41
C GLU A 32 13.67 16.29 -11.72
N PRO A 33 12.67 15.51 -11.29
CA PRO A 33 12.53 14.14 -11.72
C PRO A 33 12.45 14.04 -13.25
N ALA A 34 13.03 12.97 -13.82
CA ALA A 34 12.82 12.65 -15.23
C ALA A 34 11.31 12.59 -15.53
N ARG A 35 10.83 13.07 -16.67
CA ARG A 35 9.38 13.17 -16.94
C ARG A 35 9.03 12.85 -18.38
N TRP A 36 7.88 12.23 -18.57
CA TRP A 36 7.32 12.05 -19.91
C TRP A 36 6.74 13.37 -20.40
N GLN A 37 6.98 13.69 -21.67
CA GLN A 37 6.41 14.85 -22.35
C GLN A 37 5.71 14.36 -23.60
N ASN A 38 4.38 14.49 -23.64
CA ASN A 38 3.58 14.18 -24.83
C ASN A 38 3.82 15.24 -25.91
N TYR A 39 3.94 14.83 -27.18
CA TYR A 39 4.02 15.77 -28.30
C TYR A 39 2.64 16.26 -28.78
N ILE A 40 1.59 15.53 -28.43
CA ILE A 40 0.22 15.82 -28.80
C ILE A 40 -0.45 16.48 -27.58
N VAL A 41 -0.50 17.81 -27.60
CA VAL A 41 -1.06 18.61 -26.50
C VAL A 41 -2.08 19.61 -27.02
N GLY A 42 -2.94 20.13 -26.16
CA GLY A 42 -3.87 21.20 -26.50
C GLY A 42 -4.26 22.02 -25.28
N ALA A 43 -4.57 23.30 -25.51
CA ALA A 43 -5.06 24.21 -24.49
C ALA A 43 -6.45 23.77 -24.03
N ARG A 44 -6.67 23.71 -22.71
CA ARG A 44 -7.94 23.28 -22.13
C ARG A 44 -8.16 23.91 -20.76
N SER A 45 -9.30 24.58 -20.57
CA SER A 45 -9.72 25.12 -19.26
C SER A 45 -8.61 25.94 -18.59
N GLY A 46 -8.10 26.94 -19.30
CA GLY A 46 -7.01 27.81 -18.80
C GLY A 46 -5.63 27.14 -18.65
N GLY A 47 -5.52 25.82 -18.85
CA GLY A 47 -4.26 25.07 -18.74
C GLY A 47 -3.94 24.25 -20.00
N MET A 48 -3.15 23.20 -19.81
CA MET A 48 -2.68 22.31 -20.87
C MET A 48 -3.18 20.89 -20.68
N ALA A 49 -3.45 20.18 -21.78
CA ALA A 49 -3.82 18.77 -21.71
C ALA A 49 -3.12 17.94 -22.78
N ALA A 50 -2.46 16.86 -22.37
CA ALA A 50 -2.03 15.81 -23.29
C ALA A 50 -3.24 15.13 -23.96
N SER A 51 -3.03 14.73 -25.21
CA SER A 51 -4.03 14.12 -26.08
C SER A 51 -3.42 12.97 -26.87
N GLN A 52 -4.23 12.41 -27.77
CA GLN A 52 -3.91 11.24 -28.59
C GLN A 52 -4.50 11.42 -29.98
N GLU A 53 -3.86 10.82 -30.98
CA GLU A 53 -4.39 10.69 -32.33
C GLU A 53 -5.47 9.60 -32.37
N ARG A 54 -6.56 9.85 -33.10
CA ARG A 54 -7.68 8.92 -33.25
C ARG A 54 -8.56 9.33 -34.42
N ASN A 55 -9.19 8.36 -35.09
CA ASN A 55 -10.20 8.65 -36.10
C ASN A 55 -11.49 9.20 -35.46
N ARG A 56 -11.48 10.49 -35.15
CA ARG A 56 -12.62 11.25 -34.61
C ARG A 56 -12.51 12.69 -35.03
N SER A 57 -13.64 13.33 -35.34
CA SER A 57 -13.70 14.76 -35.59
C SER A 57 -13.01 15.57 -34.47
N GLY A 58 -12.14 16.51 -34.87
CA GLY A 58 -11.34 17.34 -33.96
C GLY A 58 -10.12 16.63 -33.36
N SER A 59 -9.73 15.47 -33.88
CA SER A 59 -8.48 14.78 -33.51
C SER A 59 -7.59 14.64 -34.75
N LEU A 60 -6.27 14.69 -34.53
CA LEU A 60 -5.27 14.39 -35.55
C LEU A 60 -5.36 12.91 -35.93
N TRP A 61 -5.25 12.61 -37.23
CA TRP A 61 -5.33 11.25 -37.79
C TRP A 61 -4.82 11.20 -39.23
N GLU A 62 -4.05 10.16 -39.56
CA GLU A 62 -3.58 9.83 -40.92
C GLU A 62 -4.04 8.40 -41.31
N PRO A 63 -3.84 7.96 -42.57
CA PRO A 63 -4.26 6.64 -43.03
C PRO A 63 -3.70 5.49 -42.17
N PHE A 64 -4.63 4.70 -41.62
CA PHE A 64 -4.37 3.42 -40.99
C PHE A 64 -4.55 2.29 -42.00
N THR A 65 -3.57 1.39 -42.08
CA THR A 65 -3.60 0.24 -43.00
C THR A 65 -3.67 -1.06 -42.21
N ASN A 66 -4.71 -1.84 -42.45
CA ASN A 66 -4.79 -3.25 -42.09
C ASN A 66 -4.25 -4.10 -43.24
N ASN A 67 -3.18 -4.86 -43.00
CA ASN A 67 -2.56 -5.70 -44.03
C ASN A 67 -3.22 -7.09 -44.16
N GLU A 68 -4.34 -7.32 -43.50
CA GLU A 68 -5.15 -8.55 -43.55
C GLU A 68 -4.43 -9.83 -43.10
N ASN A 69 -3.30 -9.69 -42.40
CA ASN A 69 -2.49 -10.78 -41.88
C ASN A 69 -2.11 -10.58 -40.39
N GLY A 70 -2.91 -9.82 -39.65
CA GLY A 70 -2.62 -9.42 -38.27
C GLY A 70 -1.52 -8.37 -38.12
N THR A 71 -0.95 -7.86 -39.21
CA THR A 71 -0.08 -6.68 -39.16
C THR A 71 -0.84 -5.43 -39.60
N TYR A 72 -0.48 -4.31 -38.98
CA TYR A 72 -1.10 -3.01 -39.20
C TYR A 72 -0.02 -1.94 -39.28
N SER A 73 -0.29 -0.88 -40.03
CA SER A 73 0.61 0.26 -40.18
C SER A 73 -0.15 1.54 -39.91
N TYR A 74 0.45 2.42 -39.11
CA TYR A 74 -0.05 3.76 -38.82
C TYR A 74 1.11 4.75 -38.93
N ALA A 75 0.90 5.84 -39.65
CA ALA A 75 1.79 7.00 -39.64
C ALA A 75 1.17 8.05 -38.73
N PHE A 76 1.95 8.66 -37.83
CA PHE A 76 1.44 9.76 -37.02
C PHE A 76 1.19 10.98 -37.91
N ALA A 77 0.07 11.67 -37.65
CA ALA A 77 -0.23 12.98 -38.22
C ALA A 77 0.66 14.08 -37.63
N THR A 78 1.10 13.89 -36.39
CA THR A 78 1.95 14.80 -35.64
C THR A 78 3.38 14.75 -36.19
N ASP A 79 3.85 15.88 -36.72
CA ASP A 79 5.26 16.09 -37.03
C ASP A 79 6.02 16.48 -35.76
N LEU A 80 6.84 15.56 -35.24
CA LEU A 80 7.61 15.78 -34.01
C LEU A 80 8.60 16.94 -34.13
N ALA A 81 9.12 17.23 -35.33
CA ALA A 81 10.07 18.32 -35.53
C ALA A 81 9.41 19.70 -35.46
N ALA A 82 8.09 19.76 -35.62
CA ALA A 82 7.28 20.97 -35.63
C ALA A 82 6.05 20.84 -34.70
N ALA A 83 6.18 20.04 -33.63
CA ALA A 83 5.07 19.80 -32.70
C ALA A 83 4.57 21.12 -32.12
N ASP A 84 3.27 21.37 -32.29
CA ASP A 84 2.63 22.60 -31.84
C ASP A 84 2.36 22.57 -30.34
N CYS A 85 2.55 23.71 -29.68
CA CYS A 85 2.27 23.90 -28.28
C CYS A 85 1.49 25.20 -28.10
N PRO A 86 0.15 25.14 -28.06
CA PRO A 86 -0.66 26.34 -27.92
C PRO A 86 -0.47 26.96 -26.54
N ASP A 87 -0.75 28.27 -26.43
CA ASP A 87 -0.76 29.00 -25.16
C ASP A 87 -1.69 28.28 -24.13
N PRO A 88 -1.28 28.16 -22.85
CA PRO A 88 -0.10 28.80 -22.24
C PRO A 88 1.23 28.07 -22.46
N CYS A 89 1.24 26.83 -22.97
CA CYS A 89 2.45 26.02 -23.15
C CYS A 89 3.35 25.91 -21.89
N THR A 90 2.74 25.77 -20.72
CA THR A 90 3.44 25.57 -19.44
C THR A 90 2.98 24.30 -18.73
N ASP A 91 3.81 23.79 -17.83
CA ASP A 91 3.36 22.89 -16.77
C ASP A 91 2.56 23.65 -15.68
N HIS A 92 2.10 22.90 -14.68
CA HIS A 92 1.30 23.42 -13.57
C HIS A 92 2.02 24.50 -12.75
N GLU A 93 3.35 24.44 -12.66
CA GLU A 93 4.18 25.42 -11.92
C GLU A 93 4.51 26.66 -12.79
N GLY A 94 3.98 26.72 -14.02
CA GLY A 94 4.19 27.84 -14.94
C GLY A 94 5.51 27.76 -15.72
N LYS A 95 6.23 26.64 -15.66
CA LYS A 95 7.47 26.45 -16.40
C LYS A 95 7.18 26.05 -17.84
N PRO A 96 7.91 26.58 -18.84
CA PRO A 96 7.67 26.25 -20.25
C PRO A 96 7.81 24.75 -20.54
N MET A 97 6.87 24.21 -21.31
CA MET A 97 6.94 22.84 -21.82
C MET A 97 7.98 22.74 -22.94
N ASP A 98 8.71 21.61 -23.00
CA ASP A 98 9.71 21.36 -24.05
C ASP A 98 9.22 20.27 -25.01
N LEU A 99 8.60 20.68 -26.12
CA LEU A 99 8.18 19.78 -27.19
C LEU A 99 9.24 19.60 -28.29
N SER A 100 10.47 20.09 -28.09
CA SER A 100 11.51 19.95 -29.11
C SER A 100 11.87 18.47 -29.33
N TYR A 101 11.99 18.06 -30.58
CA TYR A 101 12.40 16.70 -30.90
C TYR A 101 13.88 16.46 -30.57
N GLN A 102 14.15 15.38 -29.82
CA GLN A 102 15.49 14.98 -29.40
C GLN A 102 15.72 13.51 -29.75
N ALA A 103 16.40 13.26 -30.87
CA ALA A 103 16.58 11.91 -31.41
C ALA A 103 17.37 10.96 -30.48
N THR A 104 18.13 11.50 -29.53
CA THR A 104 18.94 10.75 -28.55
C THR A 104 18.17 10.39 -27.27
N TYR A 105 16.93 10.87 -27.12
CA TYR A 105 16.13 10.61 -25.91
C TYR A 105 15.20 9.43 -26.14
N THR A 106 14.92 8.67 -25.08
CA THR A 106 13.90 7.61 -25.12
C THR A 106 12.56 8.21 -25.51
N HIS A 107 11.94 7.62 -26.52
CA HIS A 107 10.57 7.89 -26.96
C HIS A 107 9.70 6.69 -26.63
N ARG A 108 8.42 6.98 -26.32
CA ARG A 108 7.39 6.00 -26.04
C ARG A 108 6.26 6.18 -27.03
N ILE A 109 5.93 5.11 -27.76
CA ILE A 109 4.68 4.98 -28.48
C ILE A 109 3.73 4.18 -27.60
N SER A 110 2.48 4.63 -27.50
CA SER A 110 1.44 3.83 -26.85
C SER A 110 0.16 3.81 -27.65
N ILE A 111 -0.51 2.65 -27.64
CA ILE A 111 -1.73 2.38 -28.39
C ILE A 111 -2.82 1.97 -27.41
N GLN A 112 -3.93 2.68 -27.43
CA GLN A 112 -5.14 2.30 -26.71
C GLN A 112 -6.12 1.68 -27.70
N GLN A 113 -6.45 0.41 -27.49
CA GLN A 113 -7.61 -0.22 -28.11
C GLN A 113 -8.87 0.20 -27.33
N GLY A 114 -9.91 0.62 -28.03
CA GLY A 114 -11.12 1.20 -27.44
C GLY A 114 -12.42 0.64 -27.98
N ASN A 115 -12.39 -0.49 -28.68
CA ASN A 115 -13.59 -1.23 -29.06
C ASN A 115 -13.93 -2.22 -27.92
N SER A 116 -15.04 -1.97 -27.24
CA SER A 116 -15.48 -2.71 -26.06
C SER A 116 -15.91 -4.15 -26.35
N ASP A 117 -16.13 -4.50 -27.61
CA ASP A 117 -16.49 -5.87 -28.02
C ASP A 117 -15.25 -6.79 -28.10
N LEU A 118 -14.05 -6.21 -28.00
CA LEU A 118 -12.77 -6.93 -27.98
C LEU A 118 -12.11 -6.80 -26.60
N PRO A 119 -11.21 -7.73 -26.24
CA PRO A 119 -10.40 -7.60 -25.04
C PRO A 119 -9.65 -6.26 -25.03
N LEU A 120 -9.69 -5.57 -23.88
CA LEU A 120 -8.99 -4.31 -23.71
C LEU A 120 -7.49 -4.53 -23.76
N VAL A 121 -6.82 -3.82 -24.66
CA VAL A 121 -5.37 -3.84 -24.83
C VAL A 121 -4.83 -2.43 -24.78
N ASN A 122 -3.79 -2.22 -23.97
CA ASN A 122 -2.94 -1.03 -24.04
C ASN A 122 -1.54 -1.52 -24.40
N PHE A 123 -1.01 -1.07 -25.52
CA PHE A 123 0.34 -1.40 -25.96
C PHE A 123 1.27 -0.23 -25.68
N VAL A 124 2.50 -0.52 -25.27
CA VAL A 124 3.54 0.47 -25.03
C VAL A 124 4.85 -0.05 -25.62
N TYR A 125 5.58 0.82 -26.30
CA TYR A 125 6.88 0.50 -26.87
C TYR A 125 7.83 1.68 -26.72
N ASP A 126 8.99 1.42 -26.13
CA ASP A 126 10.04 2.40 -25.93
C ASP A 126 11.20 2.16 -26.90
N TYR A 127 11.74 3.25 -27.44
CA TYR A 127 12.86 3.22 -28.39
C TYR A 127 13.64 4.53 -28.36
N VAL A 128 14.87 4.54 -28.86
CA VAL A 128 15.62 5.78 -29.11
C VAL A 128 15.65 6.04 -30.62
N PRO A 129 15.15 7.18 -31.12
CA PRO A 129 15.02 7.42 -32.55
C PRO A 129 16.32 7.38 -33.37
N ASP A 130 17.47 7.67 -32.76
CA ASP A 130 18.78 7.56 -33.43
C ASP A 130 19.30 6.12 -33.61
N GLY A 131 18.56 5.14 -33.08
CA GLY A 131 18.87 3.71 -33.16
C GLY A 131 19.77 3.19 -32.05
N SER A 132 20.11 4.01 -31.06
CA SER A 132 20.79 3.56 -29.84
C SER A 132 19.87 2.75 -28.92
N ASP A 133 20.48 2.00 -28.00
CA ASP A 133 19.74 1.23 -27.00
C ASP A 133 19.02 2.14 -26.00
N VAL A 134 17.83 1.71 -25.57
CA VAL A 134 17.08 2.38 -24.49
C VAL A 134 17.88 2.24 -23.19
N SER A 135 18.53 3.32 -22.79
CA SER A 135 19.32 3.41 -21.55
C SER A 135 18.64 4.24 -20.46
N MET A 136 17.65 5.07 -20.83
CA MET A 136 16.89 5.89 -19.90
C MET A 136 15.45 5.39 -19.82
N MET A 137 14.98 5.14 -18.59
CA MET A 137 13.65 4.61 -18.30
C MET A 137 13.00 5.38 -17.14
N ARG A 138 11.68 5.27 -17.03
CA ARG A 138 10.89 5.79 -15.89
C ARG A 138 9.80 4.78 -15.49
N GLU A 139 10.25 3.58 -15.14
CA GLU A 139 9.43 2.48 -14.65
C GLU A 139 9.45 2.49 -13.12
N ILE A 140 8.60 3.35 -12.55
CA ILE A 140 8.53 3.58 -11.10
C ILE A 140 7.50 2.67 -10.43
N THR A 141 6.37 2.42 -11.09
CA THR A 141 5.30 1.54 -10.60
C THR A 141 4.72 0.76 -11.77
N LYS A 142 4.16 -0.42 -11.49
CA LYS A 142 3.43 -1.24 -12.48
C LYS A 142 1.97 -1.39 -12.10
N THR A 143 1.15 -1.80 -13.07
CA THR A 143 -0.31 -1.89 -12.96
C THR A 143 -0.73 -2.86 -11.84
N GLU A 144 0.07 -3.90 -11.59
CA GLU A 144 -0.14 -4.90 -10.54
C GLU A 144 -0.09 -4.28 -9.14
N ASN A 145 0.74 -3.27 -8.93
CA ASN A 145 0.85 -2.58 -7.63
C ASN A 145 -0.45 -1.85 -7.31
N CYS A 146 -1.08 -1.21 -8.31
CA CYS A 146 -2.40 -0.59 -8.18
C CYS A 146 -3.48 -1.65 -7.94
N ASN A 147 -3.43 -2.73 -8.73
CA ASN A 147 -4.39 -3.82 -8.61
C ASN A 147 -4.21 -4.61 -7.32
N ALA A 148 -3.22 -4.34 -6.47
CA ALA A 148 -3.19 -4.91 -5.13
C ALA A 148 -4.47 -4.54 -4.33
N CYS A 149 -5.02 -3.36 -4.54
CA CYS A 149 -6.26 -2.91 -3.90
C CYS A 149 -7.42 -2.76 -4.89
N HIS A 150 -7.14 -2.39 -6.13
CA HIS A 150 -8.13 -2.31 -7.19
C HIS A 150 -8.33 -3.69 -7.85
N ASP A 151 -9.56 -4.07 -8.20
CA ASP A 151 -9.78 -5.34 -8.91
C ASP A 151 -9.07 -5.34 -10.28
N ARG A 152 -9.51 -4.43 -11.15
CA ARG A 152 -8.79 -4.00 -12.35
C ARG A 152 -8.96 -2.49 -12.49
N ILE A 153 -7.90 -1.73 -12.25
CA ILE A 153 -7.93 -0.30 -12.49
C ILE A 153 -8.23 -0.05 -13.97
N ALA A 154 -9.30 0.69 -14.25
CA ALA A 154 -9.68 1.09 -15.59
C ALA A 154 -10.26 2.49 -15.54
N VAL A 155 -9.57 3.44 -16.16
CA VAL A 155 -9.97 4.83 -16.26
C VAL A 155 -10.21 5.21 -17.72
N HIS A 156 -11.08 6.20 -17.93
CA HIS A 156 -11.48 6.62 -19.28
C HIS A 156 -11.98 5.47 -20.16
N GLY A 157 -12.68 4.51 -19.55
CA GLY A 157 -13.28 3.34 -20.20
C GLY A 157 -12.29 2.19 -20.43
N THR A 158 -11.18 2.43 -21.14
CA THR A 158 -10.29 1.35 -21.60
C THR A 158 -8.80 1.51 -21.30
N ARG A 159 -8.43 2.49 -20.46
CA ARG A 159 -7.03 2.71 -20.07
C ARG A 159 -6.76 2.09 -18.72
N PHE A 160 -5.79 1.19 -18.66
CA PHE A 160 -5.48 0.43 -17.45
C PHE A 160 -3.97 0.28 -17.20
N GLU A 161 -3.13 0.44 -18.24
CA GLU A 161 -1.68 0.33 -18.04
C GLU A 161 -1.07 1.61 -17.49
N THR A 162 -0.36 1.52 -16.36
CA THR A 162 0.36 2.66 -15.77
C THR A 162 1.29 3.32 -16.77
N LYS A 163 1.96 2.52 -17.61
CA LYS A 163 2.86 2.99 -18.67
C LYS A 163 2.16 3.82 -19.75
N LEU A 164 0.87 3.60 -19.99
CA LEU A 164 0.02 4.45 -20.84
C LEU A 164 -0.44 5.68 -20.05
N CYS A 165 -0.84 5.55 -18.78
CA CYS A 165 -1.31 6.66 -17.96
C CYS A 165 -0.29 7.81 -17.95
N VAL A 166 0.98 7.52 -17.69
CA VAL A 166 2.06 8.53 -17.60
C VAL A 166 2.34 9.28 -18.91
N THR A 167 1.93 8.77 -20.07
CA THR A 167 2.12 9.50 -21.34
C THR A 167 1.15 10.68 -21.44
N CYS A 168 0.01 10.62 -20.75
CA CYS A 168 -0.96 11.71 -20.68
C CYS A 168 -0.89 12.45 -19.34
N HIS A 169 -0.83 11.72 -18.23
CA HIS A 169 -0.73 12.26 -16.88
C HIS A 169 0.73 12.56 -16.54
N ASN A 170 1.19 13.70 -17.05
CA ASN A 170 2.54 14.23 -16.86
C ASN A 170 2.48 15.72 -16.45
N PRO A 171 3.58 16.36 -16.04
CA PRO A 171 3.58 17.76 -15.55
C PRO A 171 2.93 18.77 -16.50
N GLY A 172 2.98 18.53 -17.82
CA GLY A 172 2.35 19.37 -18.83
C GLY A 172 0.84 19.21 -18.96
N THR A 173 0.17 18.46 -18.08
CA THR A 173 -1.29 18.27 -18.09
C THR A 173 -1.88 18.77 -16.77
N TRP A 174 -2.64 19.85 -16.83
CA TRP A 174 -3.22 20.53 -15.68
C TRP A 174 -4.43 21.39 -16.09
N ASN A 175 -5.28 21.72 -15.12
CA ASN A 175 -6.43 22.59 -15.31
C ASN A 175 -6.16 23.95 -14.67
N GLY A 176 -6.30 25.04 -15.43
CA GLY A 176 -6.13 26.40 -14.92
C GLY A 176 -7.40 27.02 -14.34
N ASP A 177 -8.59 26.49 -14.65
CA ASP A 177 -9.85 27.00 -14.09
C ASP A 177 -9.97 26.67 -12.58
N ASP A 178 -9.49 25.50 -12.18
CA ASP A 178 -9.57 24.97 -10.81
C ASP A 178 -8.17 24.68 -10.19
N GLU A 179 -7.10 25.16 -10.84
CA GLU A 179 -5.69 25.02 -10.44
C GLU A 179 -5.27 23.61 -9.96
N TYR A 180 -5.71 22.54 -10.64
CA TYR A 180 -5.29 21.18 -10.31
C TYR A 180 -4.30 20.61 -11.34
N THR A 181 -3.29 19.88 -10.86
CA THR A 181 -2.38 19.09 -11.70
C THR A 181 -2.97 17.72 -12.01
N ALA A 182 -2.81 17.27 -13.25
CA ALA A 182 -3.11 15.89 -13.64
C ALA A 182 -1.83 15.05 -13.82
N ASP A 183 -0.67 15.52 -13.36
CA ASP A 183 0.54 14.71 -13.31
C ASP A 183 0.31 13.46 -12.45
N LEU A 184 0.70 12.28 -12.95
CA LEU A 184 0.28 11.01 -12.36
C LEU A 184 0.72 10.89 -10.90
N GLY A 185 1.95 11.27 -10.56
CA GLY A 185 2.48 11.18 -9.21
C GLY A 185 1.67 12.02 -8.22
N PRO A 186 1.69 13.36 -8.34
CA PRO A 186 0.95 14.27 -7.47
C PRO A 186 -0.56 13.96 -7.42
N MET A 187 -1.18 13.66 -8.56
CA MET A 187 -2.60 13.32 -8.62
C MET A 187 -2.93 12.06 -7.82
N VAL A 188 -2.15 10.98 -8.00
CA VAL A 188 -2.36 9.71 -7.30
C VAL A 188 -2.11 9.88 -5.79
N HIS A 189 -1.06 10.60 -5.41
CA HIS A 189 -0.77 10.90 -4.00
C HIS A 189 -1.91 11.67 -3.32
N ALA A 190 -2.42 12.73 -3.95
CA ALA A 190 -3.53 13.51 -3.41
C ALA A 190 -4.80 12.65 -3.26
N ILE A 191 -5.17 11.87 -4.29
CA ILE A 191 -6.34 10.96 -4.25
C ILE A 191 -6.22 9.96 -3.10
N HIS A 192 -5.07 9.33 -2.90
CA HIS A 192 -4.89 8.32 -1.86
C HIS A 192 -4.71 8.93 -0.47
N SER A 193 -4.23 10.17 -0.37
CA SER A 193 -4.28 10.94 0.89
C SER A 193 -5.73 11.28 1.25
N GLY A 194 -6.56 11.66 0.26
CA GLY A 194 -8.01 11.77 0.37
C GLY A 194 -8.46 12.57 1.59
N ALA A 195 -9.31 11.97 2.42
CA ALA A 195 -9.85 12.56 3.64
C ALA A 195 -8.77 12.95 4.68
N ASN A 196 -7.55 12.42 4.56
CA ASN A 196 -6.45 12.72 5.45
C ASN A 196 -5.60 13.92 5.02
N LEU A 197 -5.79 14.41 3.80
CA LEU A 197 -5.07 15.55 3.26
C LEU A 197 -5.34 16.82 4.11
N PRO A 198 -4.31 17.61 4.46
CA PRO A 198 -4.47 18.83 5.27
C PRO A 198 -5.54 19.79 4.73
N SER A 199 -5.56 20.06 3.43
CA SER A 199 -6.59 20.93 2.81
C SER A 199 -8.01 20.40 2.97
N VAL A 200 -8.21 19.08 2.81
CA VAL A 200 -9.53 18.43 2.99
C VAL A 200 -9.99 18.52 4.44
N LYS A 201 -9.09 18.30 5.40
CA LYS A 201 -9.38 18.51 6.83
C LYS A 201 -9.73 19.97 7.16
N ALA A 202 -9.20 20.91 6.40
CA ALA A 202 -9.54 22.33 6.50
C ALA A 202 -10.86 22.71 5.80
N GLY A 203 -11.57 21.75 5.20
CA GLY A 203 -12.85 21.95 4.51
C GLY A 203 -12.73 22.17 3.00
N GLY A 204 -11.54 21.97 2.42
CA GLY A 204 -11.33 21.94 0.98
C GLY A 204 -11.81 20.63 0.33
N SER A 205 -11.59 20.50 -0.98
CA SER A 205 -12.02 19.33 -1.75
C SER A 205 -11.04 18.96 -2.86
N ILE A 206 -10.88 17.67 -3.13
CA ILE A 206 -10.07 17.13 -4.23
C ILE A 206 -11.00 16.85 -5.42
N VAL A 207 -11.29 17.88 -6.23
CA VAL A 207 -12.17 17.76 -7.39
C VAL A 207 -11.35 17.65 -8.67
N ILE A 208 -11.39 16.48 -9.30
CA ILE A 208 -10.70 16.23 -10.57
C ILE A 208 -11.76 15.96 -11.63
N ARG A 209 -11.89 16.88 -12.60
CA ARG A 209 -12.86 16.81 -13.69
C ARG A 209 -14.31 16.59 -13.22
N GLY A 210 -14.68 17.24 -12.12
CA GLY A 210 -16.03 17.16 -11.53
C GLY A 210 -16.29 15.92 -10.68
N HIS A 211 -15.29 15.06 -10.48
CA HIS A 211 -15.36 13.96 -9.52
C HIS A 211 -14.64 14.36 -8.23
N ASP A 212 -15.33 14.20 -7.11
CA ASP A 212 -14.80 14.51 -5.78
C ASP A 212 -14.14 13.25 -5.17
N PHE A 213 -12.87 13.37 -4.81
CA PHE A 213 -12.06 12.32 -4.18
C PHE A 213 -11.80 12.59 -2.68
N SER A 214 -12.44 13.59 -2.10
CA SER A 214 -12.20 14.03 -0.71
C SER A 214 -12.60 12.98 0.33
N ASP A 215 -13.56 12.11 0.01
CA ASP A 215 -14.02 11.04 0.91
C ASP A 215 -13.18 9.76 0.81
N VAL A 216 -12.15 9.72 -0.04
CA VAL A 216 -11.27 8.54 -0.16
C VAL A 216 -10.51 8.33 1.15
N VAL A 217 -10.54 7.10 1.65
CA VAL A 217 -9.78 6.66 2.83
C VAL A 217 -8.87 5.52 2.41
N TYR A 218 -7.55 5.74 2.49
CA TYR A 218 -6.57 4.70 2.24
C TYR A 218 -6.70 3.57 3.29
N PRO A 219 -6.73 2.28 2.89
CA PRO A 219 -6.96 1.17 3.81
C PRO A 219 -5.79 0.87 4.76
N GLN A 220 -4.68 1.60 4.64
CA GLN A 220 -3.44 1.44 5.41
C GLN A 220 -2.90 2.81 5.85
N ASP A 221 -1.78 2.81 6.56
CA ASP A 221 -0.98 4.02 6.74
C ASP A 221 -0.39 4.47 5.39
N ILE A 222 -0.67 5.71 4.99
CA ILE A 222 -0.22 6.28 3.70
C ILE A 222 1.31 6.37 3.59
N ARG A 223 2.03 6.34 4.71
CA ARG A 223 3.50 6.31 4.75
C ARG A 223 4.07 5.00 4.23
N ASN A 224 3.24 3.98 3.94
CA ASN A 224 3.67 2.70 3.40
C ASN A 224 3.99 2.81 1.89
N CYS A 225 5.02 3.60 1.54
CA CYS A 225 5.41 3.90 0.17
C CYS A 225 5.63 2.63 -0.66
N THR A 226 6.17 1.58 -0.03
CA THR A 226 6.48 0.30 -0.69
C THR A 226 5.26 -0.47 -1.15
N LYS A 227 4.06 -0.03 -0.75
CA LYS A 227 2.81 -0.59 -1.28
C LYS A 227 2.65 -0.34 -2.78
N CYS A 228 3.13 0.81 -3.25
CA CYS A 228 3.12 1.18 -4.67
C CYS A 228 4.51 1.13 -5.28
N HIS A 229 5.55 1.42 -4.51
CA HIS A 229 6.92 1.60 -4.99
C HIS A 229 7.84 0.44 -4.61
N ASP A 230 8.25 -0.35 -5.59
CA ASP A 230 9.21 -1.44 -5.38
C ASP A 230 10.34 -1.32 -6.37
N GLY A 231 11.52 -0.89 -5.91
CA GLY A 231 12.70 -0.78 -6.76
C GLY A 231 13.58 -2.03 -6.75
N ASP A 232 13.23 -3.04 -5.94
CA ASP A 232 13.88 -4.36 -5.96
C ASP A 232 13.23 -5.27 -7.02
N ASP A 233 12.00 -4.95 -7.43
CA ASP A 233 11.32 -5.57 -8.57
C ASP A 233 11.98 -5.19 -9.91
N ALA A 234 12.34 -6.21 -10.69
CA ALA A 234 13.02 -6.05 -11.97
C ALA A 234 12.16 -5.35 -13.04
N ASP A 235 10.83 -5.34 -12.91
CA ASP A 235 9.91 -4.65 -13.82
C ASP A 235 9.78 -3.15 -13.51
N THR A 236 10.17 -2.74 -12.29
CA THR A 236 10.16 -1.34 -11.84
C THR A 236 11.54 -0.92 -11.32
N PRO A 237 12.60 -0.95 -12.17
CA PRO A 237 13.96 -0.62 -11.76
C PRO A 237 14.16 0.84 -11.28
N GLN A 238 13.20 1.73 -11.56
CA GLN A 238 13.17 3.09 -11.00
C GLN A 238 12.21 3.20 -9.80
N GLY A 239 11.78 2.08 -9.23
CA GLY A 239 10.82 2.02 -8.14
C GLY A 239 11.26 2.79 -6.90
N HIS A 240 12.57 2.91 -6.64
CA HIS A 240 13.13 3.71 -5.56
C HIS A 240 13.12 5.24 -5.81
N ALA A 241 12.59 5.72 -6.93
CA ALA A 241 12.54 7.16 -7.22
C ALA A 241 11.77 7.99 -6.18
N TRP A 242 10.84 7.39 -5.43
CA TRP A 242 10.12 8.05 -4.33
C TRP A 242 11.05 8.54 -3.20
N GLN A 243 12.26 7.99 -3.09
CA GLN A 243 13.25 8.42 -2.10
C GLN A 243 13.90 9.76 -2.45
N THR A 244 13.75 10.20 -3.71
CA THR A 244 14.26 11.50 -4.19
C THR A 244 13.15 12.54 -4.08
N PRO A 245 13.28 13.54 -3.19
CA PRO A 245 12.24 14.54 -2.97
C PRO A 245 12.07 15.48 -4.17
N SER A 246 10.83 15.95 -4.37
CA SER A 246 10.50 17.06 -5.26
C SER A 246 9.29 17.82 -4.73
N MET A 247 9.20 19.13 -4.99
CA MET A 247 8.12 20.00 -4.54
C MET A 247 6.75 19.45 -4.92
N MET A 248 6.54 19.11 -6.19
CA MET A 248 5.27 18.55 -6.69
C MET A 248 4.89 17.22 -6.02
N ALA A 249 5.84 16.29 -5.84
CA ALA A 249 5.53 15.00 -5.23
C ALA A 249 5.27 15.12 -3.73
N CYS A 250 6.06 15.92 -3.00
CA CYS A 250 5.92 16.10 -1.55
C CYS A 250 4.68 16.95 -1.22
N GLY A 251 4.49 18.06 -1.92
CA GLY A 251 3.35 18.97 -1.74
C GLY A 251 2.00 18.36 -2.07
N SER A 252 1.97 17.23 -2.79
CA SER A 252 0.71 16.51 -3.05
C SER A 252 0.11 15.76 -1.84
N CYS A 253 0.92 15.49 -0.81
CA CYS A 253 0.45 14.98 0.48
C CYS A 253 0.58 16.04 1.59
N HIS A 254 1.63 16.86 1.52
CA HIS A 254 1.90 17.98 2.42
C HIS A 254 1.40 19.28 1.79
N ASP A 255 0.10 19.33 1.48
CA ASP A 255 -0.51 20.41 0.69
C ASP A 255 -0.84 21.67 1.51
N ASP A 256 -0.52 21.66 2.80
CA ASP A 256 -0.48 22.82 3.67
C ASP A 256 0.90 23.51 3.70
N ILE A 257 1.87 23.00 2.94
CA ILE A 257 3.21 23.56 2.83
C ILE A 257 3.39 24.33 1.52
N ASP A 258 3.62 25.63 1.66
CA ASP A 258 4.02 26.54 0.59
C ASP A 258 5.55 26.69 0.57
N PHE A 259 6.18 26.07 -0.42
CA PHE A 259 7.63 26.12 -0.62
C PHE A 259 8.15 27.53 -0.94
N SER A 260 7.31 28.44 -1.42
CA SER A 260 7.70 29.82 -1.75
C SER A 260 7.84 30.72 -0.51
N LYS A 261 7.49 30.20 0.68
CA LYS A 261 7.44 30.94 1.94
C LYS A 261 8.36 30.33 2.98
N ASP A 262 8.95 31.20 3.80
CA ASP A 262 9.77 30.78 4.93
C ASP A 262 8.90 30.45 6.15
N GLY A 263 8.85 29.15 6.50
CA GLY A 263 8.07 28.62 7.62
C GLY A 263 8.53 29.13 9.00
N ALA A 264 9.70 29.75 9.10
CA ALA A 264 10.15 30.39 10.35
C ALA A 264 9.45 31.72 10.62
N VAL A 265 8.85 32.33 9.60
CA VAL A 265 8.19 33.65 9.69
C VAL A 265 6.73 33.63 9.24
N GLU A 266 6.32 32.66 8.42
CA GLU A 266 4.96 32.54 7.90
C GLU A 266 4.37 31.15 8.14
N THR A 267 3.17 31.09 8.71
CA THR A 267 2.45 29.82 8.92
C THR A 267 2.13 29.18 7.58
N GLY A 268 2.40 27.87 7.46
CA GLY A 268 2.26 27.13 6.21
C GLY A 268 3.46 27.27 5.27
N GLY A 269 4.47 28.07 5.61
CA GLY A 269 5.74 28.08 4.86
C GLY A 269 6.57 26.82 5.12
N HIS A 270 7.45 26.48 4.17
CA HIS A 270 8.38 25.37 4.32
C HIS A 270 9.42 25.68 5.43
N SER A 271 9.60 24.74 6.36
CA SER A 271 10.43 24.95 7.57
C SER A 271 11.92 25.15 7.29
N GLY A 272 12.39 24.70 6.12
CA GLY A 272 13.75 24.94 5.64
C GLY A 272 13.96 26.31 4.99
N GLY A 273 12.95 27.19 5.01
CA GLY A 273 12.94 28.45 4.29
C GLY A 273 12.38 28.32 2.87
N VAL A 274 12.49 29.40 2.10
CA VAL A 274 12.03 29.49 0.71
C VAL A 274 12.83 28.53 -0.18
N VAL A 275 12.12 27.68 -0.93
CA VAL A 275 12.65 26.74 -1.92
C VAL A 275 11.96 27.05 -3.25
N THR A 276 12.74 27.33 -4.29
CA THR A 276 12.22 27.73 -5.61
C THR A 276 12.42 26.68 -6.70
N ASP A 277 13.19 25.64 -6.42
CA ASP A 277 13.43 24.51 -7.32
C ASP A 277 13.83 23.26 -6.53
N ASN A 278 13.99 22.15 -7.25
CA ASN A 278 14.29 20.85 -6.69
C ASN A 278 15.79 20.54 -6.50
N SER A 279 16.71 21.48 -6.79
CA SER A 279 18.14 21.17 -6.86
C SER A 279 18.79 20.90 -5.51
N GLU A 280 18.25 21.49 -4.44
CA GLU A 280 18.85 21.46 -3.10
C GLU A 280 18.08 20.60 -2.08
N CYS A 281 16.99 19.93 -2.49
CA CYS A 281 16.17 19.17 -1.55
C CYS A 281 16.98 18.13 -0.77
N THR A 282 17.90 17.43 -1.44
CA THR A 282 18.74 16.38 -0.83
C THR A 282 19.87 16.92 0.05
N THR A 283 20.13 18.24 0.03
CA THR A 283 21.05 18.89 0.97
C THR A 283 20.52 18.80 2.41
N CYS A 284 19.19 18.82 2.57
CA CYS A 284 18.51 18.68 3.86
C CYS A 284 17.80 17.34 4.03
N HIS A 285 17.16 16.84 2.97
CA HIS A 285 16.34 15.61 2.98
C HIS A 285 17.12 14.40 2.46
N ALA A 286 18.11 13.94 3.23
CA ALA A 286 18.90 12.76 2.93
C ALA A 286 19.32 12.05 4.23
N PRO A 287 19.85 10.81 4.16
CA PRO A 287 20.35 10.11 5.33
C PRO A 287 21.38 10.98 6.06
N ASP A 288 21.30 10.98 7.40
CA ASP A 288 22.19 11.73 8.30
C ASP A 288 22.21 13.27 8.09
N ARG A 289 21.20 13.82 7.40
CA ARG A 289 20.98 15.26 7.28
C ARG A 289 19.95 15.76 8.27
N ILE A 290 19.90 17.07 8.44
CA ILE A 290 19.10 17.74 9.48
C ILE A 290 17.59 17.45 9.36
N ALA A 291 17.07 17.24 8.14
CA ALA A 291 15.65 16.95 7.92
C ALA A 291 15.36 15.44 7.69
N GLY A 292 16.39 14.59 7.78
CA GLY A 292 16.28 13.15 7.55
C GLY A 292 15.98 12.76 6.10
N SER A 293 16.14 11.48 5.76
CA SER A 293 15.77 10.96 4.44
C SER A 293 14.25 10.75 4.34
N VAL A 294 13.72 10.74 3.11
CA VAL A 294 12.32 10.41 2.86
C VAL A 294 11.94 9.04 3.47
N PRO A 295 12.70 7.95 3.30
CA PRO A 295 12.41 6.68 3.99
C PRO A 295 12.34 6.79 5.52
N ASN A 296 13.25 7.55 6.14
CA ASN A 296 13.30 7.64 7.60
C ASN A 296 12.12 8.47 8.15
N SER A 297 11.77 9.56 7.47
CA SER A 297 10.64 10.42 7.86
C SER A 297 9.28 9.74 7.66
N HIS A 298 9.20 8.77 6.74
CA HIS A 298 8.01 7.95 6.48
C HIS A 298 8.08 6.58 7.16
N LEU A 299 9.00 6.38 8.10
CA LEU A 299 9.05 5.13 8.88
C LEU A 299 7.72 4.93 9.62
N ILE A 300 7.20 3.71 9.57
CA ILE A 300 6.00 3.29 10.31
C ILE A 300 6.48 2.45 11.52
N PRO A 301 6.58 3.04 12.72
CA PRO A 301 7.28 2.40 13.84
C PRO A 301 6.66 1.07 14.26
N ASP A 302 5.33 0.97 14.29
CA ASP A 302 4.59 -0.25 14.64
C ASP A 302 4.77 -1.35 13.59
N LYS A 303 4.82 -1.00 12.29
CA LYS A 303 5.11 -1.94 11.21
C LYS A 303 6.52 -2.53 11.35
N VAL A 304 7.52 -1.70 11.66
CA VAL A 304 8.90 -2.15 11.88
C VAL A 304 9.00 -2.99 13.15
N ALA A 305 8.45 -2.49 14.25
CA ALA A 305 8.51 -3.15 15.55
C ALA A 305 7.87 -4.54 15.54
N ARG A 306 6.86 -4.76 14.69
CA ARG A 306 6.18 -6.06 14.55
C ARG A 306 7.13 -7.20 14.21
N ALA A 307 8.24 -6.95 13.51
CA ALA A 307 9.23 -7.97 13.19
C ALA A 307 9.96 -8.55 14.43
N TYR A 308 9.86 -7.87 15.59
CA TYR A 308 10.52 -8.26 16.83
C TYR A 308 9.62 -9.07 17.79
N PHE A 309 8.40 -9.42 17.37
CA PHE A 309 7.47 -10.14 18.22
C PHE A 309 6.79 -11.29 17.48
N GLN A 310 6.78 -12.45 18.11
CA GLN A 310 6.01 -13.61 17.70
C GLN A 310 5.35 -14.24 18.92
N TYR A 311 4.05 -14.52 18.81
CA TYR A 311 3.30 -15.27 19.82
C TYR A 311 3.34 -16.75 19.49
N ASN A 312 3.58 -17.60 20.50
CA ASN A 312 3.67 -19.05 20.31
C ASN A 312 2.80 -19.77 21.33
N ILE A 313 1.92 -20.65 20.85
CA ILE A 313 1.22 -21.64 21.68
C ILE A 313 2.03 -22.93 21.64
N LEU A 314 2.42 -23.44 22.81
CA LEU A 314 3.35 -24.58 22.92
C LEU A 314 2.64 -25.86 23.37
N GLU A 315 1.79 -25.75 24.39
CA GLU A 315 1.01 -26.88 24.91
C GLU A 315 -0.40 -26.41 25.25
N ILE A 316 -1.38 -27.29 25.06
CA ILE A 316 -2.76 -27.11 25.50
C ILE A 316 -3.16 -28.34 26.33
N CYS A 317 -3.71 -28.13 27.53
CA CYS A 317 -4.13 -29.19 28.43
C CYS A 317 -3.03 -30.22 28.75
N GLY A 318 -1.76 -29.78 28.77
CA GLY A 318 -0.59 -30.62 29.05
C GLY A 318 -0.10 -31.48 27.88
N THR A 319 -0.66 -31.28 26.68
CA THR A 319 -0.23 -31.93 25.44
C THR A 319 0.35 -30.87 24.50
N PRO A 320 1.47 -31.14 23.80
CA PRO A 320 1.97 -30.23 22.77
C PRO A 320 0.88 -29.83 21.78
N ALA A 321 0.86 -28.58 21.38
CA ALA A 321 -0.23 -28.03 20.56
C ALA A 321 -0.32 -28.75 19.20
N ASP A 322 0.79 -29.27 18.70
CA ASP A 322 0.92 -30.08 17.47
C ASP A 322 0.63 -31.58 17.65
N GLN A 323 0.17 -32.02 18.82
CA GLN A 323 -0.08 -33.44 19.16
C GLN A 323 -1.52 -33.69 19.62
N ASP A 324 -2.49 -33.08 18.93
CA ASP A 324 -3.93 -33.29 19.11
C ASP A 324 -4.39 -33.14 20.58
N PRO A 325 -4.17 -31.96 21.21
CA PRO A 325 -4.47 -31.76 22.62
C PRO A 325 -5.96 -31.97 22.93
N VAL A 326 -6.24 -32.51 24.13
CA VAL A 326 -7.60 -32.81 24.59
C VAL A 326 -7.89 -32.09 25.90
N CYS A 327 -8.94 -31.27 25.90
CA CYS A 327 -9.51 -30.67 27.11
C CYS A 327 -10.91 -31.22 27.34
N ALA A 328 -11.02 -32.27 28.16
CA ALA A 328 -12.26 -33.00 28.38
C ALA A 328 -13.41 -32.10 28.91
N PRO A 329 -14.69 -32.46 28.67
CA PRO A 329 -15.83 -31.72 29.22
C PRO A 329 -15.76 -31.59 30.73
N GLY A 330 -16.10 -30.40 31.25
CA GLY A 330 -16.02 -30.08 32.68
C GLY A 330 -14.61 -29.80 33.19
N SER A 331 -13.58 -29.89 32.34
CA SER A 331 -12.20 -29.53 32.72
C SER A 331 -11.94 -28.04 32.51
N SER A 332 -10.91 -27.53 33.19
CA SER A 332 -10.39 -26.18 32.96
C SER A 332 -9.19 -26.26 32.03
N PRO A 333 -9.21 -25.58 30.86
CA PRO A 333 -8.08 -25.62 29.95
C PRO A 333 -6.82 -25.02 30.57
N THR A 334 -5.67 -25.64 30.31
CA THR A 334 -4.35 -25.04 30.57
C THR A 334 -3.65 -24.75 29.26
N MET A 335 -2.75 -23.76 29.24
CA MET A 335 -1.96 -23.44 28.06
C MET A 335 -0.54 -23.04 28.46
N LYS A 336 0.46 -23.63 27.80
CA LYS A 336 1.85 -23.16 27.84
C LYS A 336 2.13 -22.33 26.59
N PHE A 337 2.73 -21.17 26.74
CA PHE A 337 2.99 -20.23 25.65
C PHE A 337 4.29 -19.46 25.85
N SER A 338 4.75 -18.77 24.80
CA SER A 338 5.86 -17.81 24.87
C SER A 338 5.65 -16.63 23.92
N VAL A 339 6.41 -15.56 24.16
CA VAL A 339 6.59 -14.47 23.19
C VAL A 339 8.07 -14.35 22.89
N THR A 340 8.44 -14.45 21.62
CA THR A 340 9.85 -14.49 21.18
C THR A 340 10.16 -13.35 20.21
N ASP A 341 11.44 -13.01 20.10
CA ASP A 341 11.95 -12.07 19.11
C ASP A 341 12.54 -12.83 17.90
N PRO A 342 11.87 -12.80 16.74
CA PRO A 342 12.34 -13.49 15.53
C PRO A 342 13.63 -12.92 14.94
N SER A 343 14.06 -11.72 15.34
CA SER A 343 15.34 -11.16 14.90
C SER A 343 16.56 -11.91 15.47
N GLY A 344 16.33 -12.74 16.50
CA GLY A 344 17.39 -13.46 17.22
C GLY A 344 18.10 -12.62 18.27
N ALA A 345 17.55 -11.46 18.64
CA ALA A 345 18.07 -10.68 19.76
C ALA A 345 18.03 -11.48 21.07
N GLU A 346 19.09 -11.40 21.88
CA GLU A 346 19.17 -12.05 23.19
C GLU A 346 19.08 -11.03 24.36
N THR A 347 18.50 -9.87 24.09
CA THR A 347 18.47 -8.73 25.02
C THR A 347 17.26 -8.71 25.96
N HIS A 348 16.37 -9.68 25.84
CA HIS A 348 15.13 -9.77 26.61
C HIS A 348 15.34 -10.54 27.91
N ALA A 349 14.36 -10.49 28.83
CA ALA A 349 14.46 -11.10 30.15
C ALA A 349 14.92 -12.56 30.15
N TYR A 350 14.56 -13.32 29.10
CA TYR A 350 14.89 -14.73 28.93
C TYR A 350 15.71 -14.98 27.66
N GLY A 351 16.66 -14.09 27.35
CA GLY A 351 17.46 -14.15 26.13
C GLY A 351 16.62 -13.71 24.94
N ASN A 352 16.18 -14.66 24.10
CA ASN A 352 15.35 -14.35 22.93
C ASN A 352 13.84 -14.32 23.20
N ALA A 353 13.43 -14.57 24.44
CA ALA A 353 12.04 -14.56 24.86
C ALA A 353 11.75 -13.41 25.84
N TYR A 354 10.58 -12.80 25.66
CA TYR A 354 10.10 -11.69 26.49
C TYR A 354 9.45 -12.21 27.77
N ASN A 355 9.63 -11.46 28.86
CA ASN A 355 8.77 -11.54 30.02
C ASN A 355 7.52 -10.67 29.80
N ILE A 356 6.35 -11.30 29.83
CA ILE A 356 5.06 -10.68 29.48
C ILE A 356 4.30 -10.09 30.67
N ARG A 357 4.80 -10.27 31.90
CA ARG A 357 4.09 -9.88 33.11
C ARG A 357 4.07 -8.36 33.29
N SER A 358 3.09 -7.83 34.02
CA SER A 358 3.00 -6.37 34.24
C SER A 358 4.15 -5.78 35.05
N ASP A 359 4.85 -6.60 35.82
CA ASP A 359 6.05 -6.28 36.58
C ASP A 359 7.35 -6.71 35.85
N SER A 360 7.24 -7.05 34.56
CA SER A 360 8.35 -7.47 33.71
C SER A 360 9.46 -6.41 33.64
N PRO A 361 10.74 -6.83 33.56
CA PRO A 361 11.84 -5.94 33.22
C PRO A 361 11.82 -5.51 31.74
N ASP A 362 11.10 -6.21 30.87
CA ASP A 362 10.95 -5.87 29.45
C ASP A 362 9.90 -4.74 29.31
N PRO A 363 10.31 -3.52 28.88
CA PRO A 363 9.42 -2.36 28.82
C PRO A 363 8.21 -2.54 27.89
N GLU A 364 8.33 -3.41 26.90
CA GLU A 364 7.32 -3.73 25.90
C GLU A 364 6.03 -4.28 26.53
N PHE A 365 6.13 -4.92 27.70
CA PHE A 365 5.03 -5.57 28.41
C PHE A 365 4.79 -5.03 29.82
N SER A 366 5.63 -4.16 30.37
CA SER A 366 5.49 -3.68 31.74
C SER A 366 4.51 -2.52 31.88
N THR A 367 4.32 -1.68 30.85
CA THR A 367 3.46 -0.49 30.98
C THR A 367 1.97 -0.82 30.92
N GLY A 368 1.11 0.00 31.55
CA GLY A 368 -0.35 -0.16 31.48
C GLY A 368 -0.95 -0.01 30.07
N ALA A 369 -0.15 0.46 29.10
CA ALA A 369 -0.58 0.57 27.71
C ALA A 369 -0.49 -0.77 26.95
N ALA A 370 0.27 -1.76 27.42
CA ALA A 370 0.33 -3.08 26.77
C ALA A 370 -0.98 -3.84 26.96
N SER A 371 -1.27 -4.73 26.03
CA SER A 371 -2.38 -5.67 26.15
C SER A 371 -1.89 -7.04 25.72
N PHE A 372 -2.18 -8.07 26.50
CA PHE A 372 -1.92 -9.44 26.09
C PHE A 372 -2.88 -10.38 26.81
N ASN A 373 -3.67 -11.09 26.02
CA ASN A 373 -4.77 -11.90 26.50
C ASN A 373 -4.78 -13.25 25.78
N VAL A 374 -5.25 -14.26 26.51
CA VAL A 374 -5.69 -15.51 25.89
C VAL A 374 -7.21 -15.48 25.77
N LEU A 375 -7.71 -15.92 24.62
CA LEU A 375 -9.12 -16.17 24.36
C LEU A 375 -9.36 -17.68 24.27
N ILE A 376 -10.43 -18.16 24.90
CA ILE A 376 -10.80 -19.58 24.89
C ILE A 376 -12.26 -19.69 24.42
N ALA A 377 -12.49 -20.50 23.39
CA ALA A 377 -13.79 -20.59 22.74
C ALA A 377 -14.22 -22.02 22.39
N TRP A 378 -15.53 -22.25 22.37
CA TRP A 378 -16.14 -23.50 21.90
C TRP A 378 -17.56 -23.25 21.37
N THR A 379 -18.08 -24.08 20.48
CA THR A 379 -17.35 -25.07 19.68
C THR A 379 -16.69 -24.39 18.48
N THR A 380 -15.68 -25.00 17.85
CA THR A 380 -15.02 -24.46 16.64
C THR A 380 -15.94 -24.31 15.44
N LYS A 381 -17.19 -24.77 15.52
CA LYS A 381 -18.21 -24.51 14.52
C LYS A 381 -18.49 -23.01 14.41
N ASP A 382 -18.88 -22.34 15.49
CA ASP A 382 -19.27 -20.92 15.46
C ASP A 382 -18.91 -20.14 16.75
N TYR A 383 -18.09 -20.69 17.63
CA TYR A 383 -17.65 -20.06 18.89
C TYR A 383 -18.80 -19.49 19.72
N THR A 384 -19.78 -20.33 20.03
CA THR A 384 -20.98 -19.88 20.73
C THR A 384 -20.75 -19.67 22.23
N ASN A 385 -19.70 -20.26 22.81
CA ASN A 385 -19.38 -20.32 24.23
C ASN A 385 -20.62 -20.62 25.10
N GLU A 386 -21.55 -21.42 24.57
CA GLU A 386 -22.79 -21.78 25.26
C GLU A 386 -22.47 -22.60 26.52
N GLY A 387 -23.14 -22.25 27.62
CA GLY A 387 -22.90 -22.85 28.94
C GLY A 387 -21.64 -22.36 29.67
N GLY A 388 -20.88 -21.42 29.09
CA GLY A 388 -19.75 -20.76 29.75
C GLY A 388 -20.16 -19.69 30.79
N SER A 389 -19.18 -19.00 31.36
CA SER A 389 -19.38 -17.99 32.42
C SER A 389 -19.58 -16.56 31.89
N GLY A 390 -19.43 -16.34 30.57
CA GLY A 390 -19.55 -15.04 29.91
C GLY A 390 -20.98 -14.45 29.84
N SER A 391 -21.06 -13.12 29.69
CA SER A 391 -22.32 -12.38 29.49
C SER A 391 -22.92 -12.67 28.11
N ARG A 392 -24.26 -12.74 27.98
CA ARG A 392 -24.94 -13.03 26.71
C ARG A 392 -25.06 -11.80 25.77
N PRO A 393 -24.86 -11.91 24.45
CA PRO A 393 -24.45 -13.11 23.71
C PRO A 393 -23.03 -13.54 24.13
N SER A 394 -22.88 -14.83 24.43
CA SER A 394 -21.66 -15.41 25.01
C SER A 394 -20.46 -15.04 24.13
N ARG A 395 -19.41 -14.53 24.77
CA ARG A 395 -18.13 -14.20 24.13
C ARG A 395 -17.11 -15.28 24.48
N ALA A 396 -16.02 -15.34 23.72
CA ALA A 396 -14.85 -16.10 24.15
C ALA A 396 -14.44 -15.68 25.56
N ASP A 397 -14.07 -16.65 26.40
CA ASP A 397 -13.54 -16.35 27.72
C ASP A 397 -12.15 -15.74 27.55
N SER A 398 -11.89 -14.63 28.26
CA SER A 398 -10.66 -13.86 28.11
C SER A 398 -9.93 -13.78 29.43
N ILE A 399 -8.62 -14.06 29.40
CA ILE A 399 -7.74 -13.95 30.56
C ILE A 399 -6.60 -12.99 30.21
N ASN A 400 -6.43 -11.95 31.03
CA ASN A 400 -5.30 -11.02 30.90
C ASN A 400 -4.01 -11.71 31.36
N LEU A 401 -3.16 -12.08 30.40
CA LEU A 401 -1.94 -12.86 30.64
C LEU A 401 -0.87 -12.07 31.40
N ARG A 402 -0.98 -10.74 31.44
CA ARG A 402 0.00 -9.87 32.12
C ARG A 402 -0.22 -9.80 33.62
N THR A 403 -1.47 -9.89 34.06
CA THR A 403 -1.87 -9.57 35.46
C THR A 403 -2.63 -10.69 36.16
N ALA A 404 -3.21 -11.64 35.43
CA ALA A 404 -3.97 -12.73 36.06
C ALA A 404 -3.07 -13.55 37.00
N ALA A 405 -3.61 -13.88 38.18
CA ALA A 405 -2.94 -14.69 39.19
C ALA A 405 -2.76 -16.15 38.75
N GLY A 406 -3.61 -16.63 37.84
CA GLY A 406 -3.53 -17.97 37.25
C GLY A 406 -2.47 -18.14 36.16
N VAL A 407 -1.57 -17.17 35.97
CA VAL A 407 -0.46 -17.26 35.02
C VAL A 407 0.83 -17.45 35.81
N THR A 408 1.52 -18.56 35.56
CA THR A 408 2.81 -18.89 36.16
C THR A 408 3.93 -18.59 35.16
N ASP A 409 4.96 -17.88 35.62
CA ASP A 409 6.24 -17.75 34.91
C ASP A 409 7.08 -19.01 35.17
N ASN A 410 7.44 -19.75 34.12
CA ASN A 410 8.22 -20.98 34.24
C ASN A 410 9.73 -20.71 34.35
N THR A 411 10.16 -19.44 34.33
CA THR A 411 11.55 -18.98 34.47
C THR A 411 12.49 -19.35 33.32
N ASP A 412 11.93 -19.78 32.20
CA ASP A 412 12.64 -20.23 31.00
C ASP A 412 12.19 -19.52 29.71
N GLY A 413 11.48 -18.39 29.84
CA GLY A 413 10.86 -17.69 28.70
C GLY A 413 9.48 -18.21 28.31
N THR A 414 8.97 -19.23 29.00
CA THR A 414 7.61 -19.74 28.82
C THR A 414 6.73 -19.44 30.03
N PHE A 415 5.42 -19.36 29.76
CA PHE A 415 4.40 -19.09 30.75
C PHE A 415 3.30 -20.14 30.67
N THR A 416 2.71 -20.47 31.81
CA THR A 416 1.61 -21.43 31.90
C THR A 416 0.37 -20.75 32.46
N VAL A 417 -0.74 -20.76 31.71
CA VAL A 417 -2.06 -20.36 32.20
C VAL A 417 -2.79 -21.56 32.77
N ASP A 418 -3.35 -21.39 33.97
CA ASP A 418 -4.31 -22.30 34.58
C ASP A 418 -5.73 -21.70 34.45
N GLY A 419 -6.54 -22.31 33.60
CA GLY A 419 -7.93 -21.93 33.40
C GLY A 419 -8.77 -22.04 34.67
N ALA A 420 -8.44 -22.96 35.60
CA ALA A 420 -9.19 -23.14 36.84
C ALA A 420 -9.00 -21.93 37.76
N ALA A 421 -7.75 -21.49 37.92
CA ALA A 421 -7.41 -20.28 38.67
C ALA A 421 -8.02 -19.00 38.06
N SER A 422 -8.39 -19.07 36.78
CA SER A 422 -9.00 -17.96 36.03
C SER A 422 -10.52 -18.08 35.86
N GLY A 423 -11.15 -19.11 36.47
CA GLY A 423 -12.59 -19.32 36.42
C GLY A 423 -13.14 -19.79 35.07
N VAL A 424 -12.27 -20.29 34.19
CA VAL A 424 -12.64 -20.83 32.87
C VAL A 424 -12.80 -22.34 32.97
N VAL A 425 -13.96 -22.84 32.52
CA VAL A 425 -14.32 -24.26 32.55
C VAL A 425 -15.02 -24.59 31.24
N VAL A 426 -14.55 -25.61 30.53
CA VAL A 426 -15.27 -26.16 29.38
C VAL A 426 -16.56 -26.79 29.92
N PRO A 427 -17.76 -26.37 29.49
CA PRO A 427 -19.01 -26.87 30.04
C PRO A 427 -19.12 -28.38 29.86
N ALA A 428 -19.70 -29.07 30.85
CA ALA A 428 -19.88 -30.53 30.77
C ALA A 428 -20.73 -30.99 29.57
N ALA A 429 -21.55 -30.10 29.02
CA ALA A 429 -22.36 -30.35 27.83
C ALA A 429 -21.70 -29.90 26.51
N ALA A 430 -20.50 -29.31 26.56
CA ALA A 430 -19.78 -28.94 25.35
C ALA A 430 -19.30 -30.19 24.62
N THR A 431 -19.40 -30.15 23.29
CA THR A 431 -19.04 -31.23 22.37
C THR A 431 -18.20 -30.67 21.23
N GLY A 432 -17.50 -31.54 20.50
CA GLY A 432 -16.71 -31.17 19.36
C GLY A 432 -15.30 -30.76 19.76
N SER A 433 -14.84 -29.63 19.24
CA SER A 433 -13.53 -29.04 19.48
C SER A 433 -13.65 -27.60 19.98
N GLY A 434 -12.63 -27.13 20.70
CA GLY A 434 -12.44 -25.75 21.12
C GLY A 434 -11.25 -25.08 20.45
N ALA A 435 -11.11 -23.78 20.65
CA ALA A 435 -9.98 -22.98 20.18
C ALA A 435 -9.39 -22.16 21.32
N ILE A 436 -8.09 -21.94 21.25
CA ILE A 436 -7.34 -21.01 22.08
C ILE A 436 -6.64 -20.00 21.16
N ALA A 437 -6.72 -18.71 21.49
CA ALA A 437 -5.99 -17.68 20.76
C ALA A 437 -5.20 -16.77 21.69
N LEU A 438 -4.01 -16.37 21.26
CA LEU A 438 -3.24 -15.27 21.82
C LEU A 438 -3.54 -14.00 21.03
N GLU A 439 -3.98 -12.95 21.72
CA GLU A 439 -4.24 -11.63 21.13
C GLU A 439 -3.65 -10.52 22.01
N GLY A 440 -3.38 -9.36 21.40
CA GLY A 440 -2.83 -8.23 22.13
C GLY A 440 -1.88 -7.38 21.31
N HIS A 441 -1.25 -6.44 22.01
CA HIS A 441 -0.15 -5.64 21.51
C HIS A 441 0.86 -5.36 22.64
N PRO A 442 2.16 -5.60 22.41
CA PRO A 442 3.20 -4.93 23.17
C PRO A 442 3.23 -3.44 22.82
N ILE A 443 3.98 -2.66 23.60
CA ILE A 443 4.39 -1.31 23.23
C ILE A 443 5.83 -1.30 22.75
N HIS A 444 6.15 -0.38 21.85
CA HIS A 444 7.50 -0.13 21.40
C HIS A 444 7.82 1.36 21.39
N LEU A 445 9.10 1.68 21.17
CA LEU A 445 9.60 3.04 21.09
C LEU A 445 8.94 3.80 19.92
N ASP A 446 8.47 5.01 20.20
CA ASP A 446 8.18 6.01 19.19
C ASP A 446 9.46 6.70 18.71
N LYS A 447 9.30 7.62 17.76
CA LYS A 447 10.41 8.41 17.20
C LYS A 447 11.16 9.26 18.24
N ASP A 448 10.55 9.52 19.40
CA ASP A 448 11.12 10.34 20.48
C ASP A 448 11.74 9.46 21.58
N GLY A 449 11.74 8.13 21.39
CA GLY A 449 12.32 7.16 22.31
C GLY A 449 11.41 6.82 23.50
N ALA A 450 10.11 7.09 23.42
CA ALA A 450 9.15 6.71 24.45
C ALA A 450 8.33 5.47 24.05
N TYR A 451 8.06 4.58 25.01
CA TYR A 451 7.26 3.36 24.79
C TYR A 451 5.76 3.66 24.64
N THR A 452 5.35 4.18 23.48
CA THR A 452 3.96 4.61 23.21
C THR A 452 3.33 3.92 21.99
N VAL A 453 4.14 3.28 21.15
CA VAL A 453 3.68 2.66 19.90
C VAL A 453 3.05 1.31 20.18
N ARG A 454 1.78 1.13 19.84
CA ARG A 454 1.09 -0.18 19.97
C ARG A 454 1.39 -1.06 18.77
N VAL A 455 2.09 -2.16 19.00
CA VAL A 455 2.57 -3.02 17.91
C VAL A 455 1.51 -4.08 17.54
N PRO A 456 1.04 -4.15 16.28
CA PRO A 456 0.04 -5.12 15.87
C PRO A 456 0.66 -6.49 15.56
N VAL A 457 1.01 -7.22 16.61
CA VAL A 457 1.55 -8.58 16.49
C VAL A 457 0.46 -9.53 16.01
N ASN A 458 0.77 -10.41 15.05
CA ASN A 458 -0.18 -11.39 14.55
C ASN A 458 -0.72 -12.22 15.72
N SER A 459 -2.05 -12.37 15.77
CA SER A 459 -2.67 -13.30 16.72
C SER A 459 -2.28 -14.74 16.37
N GLU A 460 -2.11 -15.57 17.40
CA GLU A 460 -1.81 -17.00 17.25
C GLU A 460 -3.02 -17.81 17.70
N VAL A 461 -3.44 -18.82 16.93
CA VAL A 461 -4.64 -19.60 17.21
C VAL A 461 -4.33 -21.08 17.04
N ASP A 462 -4.71 -21.88 18.03
CA ASP A 462 -4.64 -23.33 17.98
C ASP A 462 -5.91 -23.98 18.57
N TYR A 463 -6.06 -25.28 18.42
CA TYR A 463 -7.29 -26.02 18.67
C TYR A 463 -7.06 -27.19 19.62
N PHE A 464 -8.14 -27.58 20.29
CA PHE A 464 -8.14 -28.77 21.15
C PHE A 464 -9.44 -29.54 21.00
N ALA A 465 -9.39 -30.86 21.18
CA ALA A 465 -10.57 -31.70 21.20
C ALA A 465 -11.29 -31.60 22.55
N ILE A 466 -12.62 -31.55 22.52
CA ILE A 466 -13.47 -31.68 23.71
C ILE A 466 -14.06 -33.08 23.75
N THR A 467 -14.77 -33.48 22.69
CA THR A 467 -15.29 -34.84 22.48
C THR A 467 -14.92 -35.44 21.13
N ASP A 468 -14.35 -34.63 20.22
CA ASP A 468 -13.81 -35.14 18.96
C ASP A 468 -12.59 -36.03 19.22
N THR A 469 -12.25 -36.89 18.27
CA THR A 469 -11.05 -37.73 18.36
C THR A 469 -9.76 -36.94 18.16
N GLU A 470 -9.83 -35.89 17.36
CA GLU A 470 -8.74 -34.96 17.04
C GLU A 470 -9.32 -33.53 17.00
N PRO A 471 -8.55 -32.49 17.33
CA PRO A 471 -9.00 -31.10 17.24
C PRO A 471 -9.40 -30.72 15.81
N MET A 472 -10.61 -30.21 15.66
CA MET A 472 -11.12 -29.74 14.37
C MET A 472 -11.03 -28.22 14.28
N PRO A 473 -10.23 -27.65 13.35
CA PRO A 473 -10.15 -26.21 13.17
C PRO A 473 -11.49 -25.64 12.71
N ARG A 474 -11.70 -24.35 12.97
CA ARG A 474 -12.85 -23.65 12.40
C ARG A 474 -12.74 -23.62 10.88
N ARG A 475 -13.89 -23.70 10.20
CA ARG A 475 -13.95 -23.55 8.73
C ARG A 475 -13.26 -22.26 8.28
N GLN A 476 -12.37 -22.35 7.30
CA GLN A 476 -11.78 -21.18 6.67
C GLN A 476 -12.76 -20.63 5.62
N VAL A 477 -13.34 -19.45 5.88
CA VAL A 477 -14.26 -18.78 4.94
C VAL A 477 -13.54 -17.70 4.15
N VAL A 478 -12.58 -17.03 4.78
CA VAL A 478 -11.79 -15.94 4.21
C VAL A 478 -10.31 -16.23 4.44
N ASP A 479 -9.51 -15.98 3.42
CA ASP A 479 -8.05 -16.02 3.50
C ASP A 479 -7.56 -14.59 3.79
N VAL A 480 -7.33 -14.29 5.07
CA VAL A 480 -6.94 -12.94 5.52
C VAL A 480 -5.56 -12.56 4.96
N PRO A 481 -4.50 -13.41 5.07
CA PRO A 481 -3.18 -13.07 4.56
C PRO A 481 -3.14 -12.75 3.06
N THR A 482 -3.92 -13.45 2.22
CA THR A 482 -3.85 -13.22 0.76
C THR A 482 -4.92 -12.28 0.22
N LYS A 483 -6.05 -12.10 0.91
CA LYS A 483 -7.15 -11.25 0.42
C LYS A 483 -7.30 -9.94 1.19
N CYS A 484 -7.21 -9.98 2.51
CA CYS A 484 -7.40 -8.79 3.35
C CYS A 484 -6.09 -8.01 3.45
N ASP A 485 -4.99 -8.66 3.79
CA ASP A 485 -3.67 -8.03 3.95
C ASP A 485 -3.12 -7.54 2.61
N ARG A 486 -3.61 -8.10 1.49
CA ARG A 486 -3.40 -7.54 0.15
C ARG A 486 -3.80 -6.06 0.08
N CYS A 487 -4.84 -5.64 0.79
CA CYS A 487 -5.27 -4.24 0.86
C CYS A 487 -4.89 -3.56 2.17
N HIS A 488 -4.75 -4.28 3.28
CA HIS A 488 -4.57 -3.72 4.61
C HIS A 488 -3.14 -3.78 5.17
N ASP A 489 -2.20 -4.45 4.48
CA ASP A 489 -0.84 -4.82 4.94
C ASP A 489 -0.89 -5.78 6.14
N VAL A 490 -1.55 -5.35 7.22
CA VAL A 490 -1.96 -6.15 8.36
C VAL A 490 -3.37 -5.70 8.71
N LEU A 491 -4.35 -6.59 8.56
CA LEU A 491 -5.67 -6.29 9.08
C LEU A 491 -5.60 -6.20 10.62
N ASN A 492 -5.61 -4.98 11.14
CA ASN A 492 -5.57 -4.66 12.57
C ASN A 492 -6.88 -3.98 12.96
N LEU A 493 -7.52 -4.51 14.00
CA LEU A 493 -8.72 -3.96 14.59
C LEU A 493 -8.60 -3.87 16.12
N HIS A 494 -9.51 -3.10 16.72
CA HIS A 494 -9.65 -2.98 18.18
C HIS A 494 -8.38 -2.46 18.88
N GLY A 495 -7.70 -1.49 18.25
CA GLY A 495 -6.56 -0.78 18.85
C GLY A 495 -5.29 -1.63 18.93
N SER A 496 -4.98 -2.36 17.85
CA SER A 496 -3.83 -3.27 17.71
C SER A 496 -3.94 -4.58 18.48
N ASN A 497 -5.10 -4.93 19.02
CA ASN A 497 -5.26 -6.20 19.73
C ASN A 497 -5.53 -7.38 18.81
N ARG A 498 -6.24 -7.16 17.70
CA ARG A 498 -6.71 -8.22 16.80
C ARG A 498 -6.09 -8.04 15.44
N ASN A 499 -5.07 -8.84 15.16
CA ASN A 499 -4.24 -8.65 13.99
C ASN A 499 -4.19 -9.95 13.17
N ASN A 500 -4.53 -9.83 11.89
CA ASN A 500 -4.53 -10.89 10.88
C ASN A 500 -5.44 -12.09 11.26
N ASN A 501 -4.89 -13.08 11.97
CA ASN A 501 -5.53 -14.36 12.27
C ASN A 501 -6.39 -14.36 13.56
N GLY A 502 -6.81 -13.19 14.06
CA GLY A 502 -7.70 -13.11 15.22
C GLY A 502 -9.08 -13.71 14.91
N GLN A 503 -9.24 -15.03 15.07
CA GLN A 503 -10.47 -15.75 14.75
C GLN A 503 -11.56 -15.63 15.84
N LEU A 504 -11.23 -15.06 17.01
CA LEU A 504 -12.02 -15.04 18.25
C LEU A 504 -12.52 -13.65 18.68
#